data_AF-A0A6V7PLU6-F1
#
_entry.id   AF-A0A6V7PLU6-F1
#
_cell.length_a   1.000
_cell.length_b   1.000
_cell.length_c   1.000
_cell.angle_alpha   90.00
_cell.angle_beta   90.00
_cell.angle_gamma   90.00
#
_symmetry.space_group_name_H-M   'P 1'
#
loop_
_entity.id
_entity.type
_entity.pdbx_description
1 polymer ?
#
loop_
_entity_poly.entity_id
_entity_poly.type
_entity_poly.pdbx_seq_one_letter_code
_entity_poly.pdbx_strand_id
1 'polypeptide(L)'
;MGSSTPQLLILVVFTIFLSSTPSHNAAHGYSYSNRTTAGECGCADPPAPPPPPPQPSDFLNMRQYQAYLVIQAFKATITCDPNNVTASWVGSRPCNYTGFFCAAPPDATDMPTVASIDFNGFRLCAPSLVGFLDRLPDLALFHANSNNFSGPVPDLTRLPFLYELDLSNNNHSGAFPAAVIPLSNQLVFLDLRFNAFSGAVPGSVFLLDLDVLFLNNNRFGQRLPAELWSSPPPTSPSPNNGFTGPIPSSIGNASSVLLEVLLLNNRLTGCLPYEIGLLGNVTVFDAGGNLLTGPIPLSFGCLARLEQLNLAGNLLYGPVPDAVCWLARVGSLANLSLSENFFTSIGHSCWRLLKSGVLDVRRNCIPGFPDQRPVAECLHFFLFPKFCPSFLSFRA
;
A
#
# COMPACT_ATOMS: atom_id res chain seq x y z
N MET A 1 -10.78 24.23 -22.80
CA MET A 1 -11.68 23.19 -22.25
C MET A 1 -10.87 21.91 -22.17
N GLY A 2 -10.10 21.74 -21.10
CA GLY A 2 -9.34 20.51 -20.85
C GLY A 2 -10.26 19.55 -20.11
N SER A 3 -10.58 18.42 -20.75
CA SER A 3 -11.24 17.28 -20.14
C SER A 3 -10.26 16.66 -19.14
N SER A 4 -10.35 17.04 -17.86
CA SER A 4 -9.71 16.33 -16.77
C SER A 4 -10.37 14.95 -16.65
N THR A 5 -9.69 13.91 -17.11
CA THR A 5 -10.02 12.53 -16.77
C THR A 5 -10.07 12.39 -15.24
N PRO A 6 -11.07 11.72 -14.65
CA PRO A 6 -11.09 11.51 -13.21
C PRO A 6 -9.84 10.72 -12.81
N GLN A 7 -8.98 11.37 -12.03
CA GLN A 7 -7.81 10.77 -11.37
C GLN A 7 -8.30 9.69 -10.40
N LEU A 8 -7.60 8.57 -10.35
CA LEU A 8 -8.07 7.34 -9.71
C LEU A 8 -7.37 7.23 -8.37
N LEU A 9 -7.83 7.85 -7.26
CA LEU A 9 -7.20 7.65 -5.95
C LEU A 9 -7.69 6.35 -5.27
N ILE A 10 -6.81 5.36 -5.15
CA ILE A 10 -7.03 4.13 -4.38
C ILE A 10 -6.24 4.22 -3.07
N LEU A 11 -6.96 4.32 -1.95
CA LEU A 11 -6.38 4.33 -0.61
C LEU A 11 -6.44 2.93 -0.01
N VAL A 12 -5.29 2.28 0.17
CA VAL A 12 -5.22 0.93 0.77
C VAL A 12 -4.36 0.92 2.00
N VAL A 13 -5.05 0.74 3.12
CA VAL A 13 -4.49 0.72 4.45
C VAL A 13 -5.16 -0.43 5.20
N PHE A 14 -4.81 -1.67 4.88
CA PHE A 14 -5.28 -2.85 5.62
C PHE A 14 -4.18 -3.74 6.17
N THR A 15 -4.58 -4.75 6.93
CA THR A 15 -3.71 -5.83 7.38
C THR A 15 -4.12 -7.15 6.72
N ILE A 16 -3.18 -7.86 6.12
CA ILE A 16 -3.37 -9.27 5.77
C ILE A 16 -2.84 -10.14 6.90
N PHE A 17 -3.69 -10.99 7.48
CA PHE A 17 -3.24 -12.07 8.35
C PHE A 17 -2.61 -13.15 7.49
N LEU A 18 -1.28 -13.14 7.37
CA LEU A 18 -0.56 -14.31 6.90
C LEU A 18 -0.56 -15.35 8.01
N SER A 19 -1.33 -16.43 7.85
CA SER A 19 -1.19 -17.64 8.67
C SER A 19 0.15 -18.30 8.33
N SER A 20 1.20 -17.95 9.07
CA SER A 20 2.50 -18.59 8.93
C SER A 20 2.46 -19.98 9.58
N THR A 21 2.47 -21.01 8.74
CA THR A 21 2.87 -22.36 9.17
C THR A 21 4.40 -22.44 9.09
N PRO A 22 5.11 -22.81 10.16
CA PRO A 22 6.55 -23.00 10.09
C PRO A 22 6.84 -24.38 9.48
N SER A 23 7.38 -24.40 8.26
CA SER A 23 7.97 -25.61 7.69
C SER A 23 9.37 -25.83 8.28
N HIS A 24 9.50 -26.83 9.15
CA HIS A 24 10.78 -27.36 9.61
C HIS A 24 11.53 -28.02 8.44
N ASN A 25 12.71 -27.52 8.10
CA ASN A 25 13.66 -28.24 7.24
C ASN A 25 14.66 -29.02 8.10
N ALA A 26 14.74 -30.32 7.82
CA ALA A 26 15.64 -31.27 8.42
C ALA A 26 17.07 -31.11 7.90
N ALA A 27 18.03 -31.27 8.82
CA ALA A 27 19.45 -31.35 8.53
C ALA A 27 19.80 -32.67 7.84
N HIS A 28 20.59 -32.62 6.77
CA HIS A 28 21.27 -33.79 6.22
C HIS A 28 22.78 -33.56 6.06
N GLY A 29 23.52 -34.23 6.93
CA GLY A 29 24.68 -35.08 6.65
C GLY A 29 25.72 -34.63 5.63
N TYR A 30 26.87 -34.21 6.15
CA TYR A 30 28.14 -34.22 5.42
C TYR A 30 28.56 -35.65 5.06
N SER A 31 28.91 -35.87 3.79
CA SER A 31 29.57 -37.07 3.29
C SER A 31 30.85 -36.67 2.57
N TYR A 32 32.00 -36.94 3.19
CA TYR A 32 33.32 -36.87 2.57
C TYR A 32 33.45 -37.98 1.53
N SER A 33 33.76 -37.62 0.28
CA SER A 33 34.27 -38.57 -0.71
C SER A 33 35.68 -38.18 -1.12
N ASN A 34 36.64 -39.05 -0.76
CA ASN A 34 38.01 -39.02 -1.26
C ASN A 34 38.00 -39.46 -2.72
N ARG A 35 38.49 -38.61 -3.62
CA ARG A 35 38.91 -39.04 -4.95
C ARG A 35 40.28 -38.46 -5.26
N THR A 36 41.28 -39.31 -5.08
CA THR A 36 42.63 -39.18 -5.61
C THR A 36 42.59 -39.45 -7.12
N THR A 37 42.89 -38.43 -7.92
CA THR A 37 43.43 -38.62 -9.27
C THR A 37 44.53 -37.62 -9.49
N ALA A 38 45.75 -38.13 -9.58
CA ALA A 38 46.93 -37.42 -10.05
C ALA A 38 46.70 -36.99 -11.50
N GLY A 39 46.98 -35.71 -11.80
CA GLY A 39 46.91 -35.14 -13.14
C GLY A 39 47.65 -33.80 -13.16
N GLU A 40 48.91 -33.87 -13.59
CA GLU A 40 49.69 -32.85 -14.29
C GLU A 40 49.69 -31.40 -13.75
N CYS A 41 50.83 -31.01 -13.15
CA CYS A 41 51.16 -29.61 -12.88
C CYS A 41 51.42 -28.84 -14.19
N GLY A 42 50.35 -28.27 -14.77
CA GLY A 42 50.47 -27.17 -15.71
C GLY A 42 50.48 -25.84 -14.95
N CYS A 43 51.53 -25.04 -15.11
CA CYS A 43 51.51 -23.64 -14.70
C CYS A 43 50.42 -22.94 -15.53
N ALA A 44 49.27 -22.64 -14.93
CA ALA A 44 48.28 -21.78 -15.56
C ALA A 44 48.89 -20.38 -15.73
N ASP A 45 48.81 -19.84 -16.94
CA ASP A 45 49.24 -18.47 -17.22
C ASP A 45 48.55 -17.50 -16.24
N PRO A 46 49.22 -16.42 -15.80
CA PRO A 46 48.61 -15.43 -14.94
C PRO A 46 47.32 -14.90 -15.60
N PRO A 47 46.21 -14.78 -14.85
CA PRO A 47 44.99 -14.21 -15.42
C PRO A 47 45.30 -12.84 -16.00
N ALA A 48 44.88 -12.63 -17.26
CA ALA A 48 45.07 -11.37 -17.95
C ALA A 48 44.54 -10.21 -17.07
N PRO A 49 45.26 -9.07 -17.03
CA PRO A 49 44.82 -7.93 -16.22
C PRO A 49 43.40 -7.52 -16.61
N PRO A 50 42.54 -7.18 -15.64
CA PRO A 50 41.17 -6.77 -15.94
C PRO A 50 41.19 -5.57 -16.91
N PRO A 51 40.26 -5.52 -17.86
CA PRO A 51 40.17 -4.40 -18.78
C PRO A 51 40.03 -3.08 -18.00
N PRO A 52 40.62 -1.99 -18.51
CA PRO A 52 40.53 -0.69 -17.85
C PRO A 52 39.05 -0.26 -17.71
N PRO A 53 38.70 0.46 -16.64
CA PRO A 53 37.33 0.92 -16.44
C PRO A 53 36.91 1.86 -17.59
N PRO A 54 35.62 1.79 -18.02
CA PRO A 54 35.07 2.69 -19.04
C PRO A 54 35.34 4.17 -18.72
N GLN A 55 35.75 4.91 -19.74
CA GLN A 55 36.01 6.35 -19.68
C GLN A 55 34.79 7.15 -20.12
N PRO A 56 34.64 8.44 -19.77
CA PRO A 56 33.49 9.26 -20.18
C PRO A 56 33.24 9.27 -21.70
N SER A 57 34.29 9.17 -22.51
CA SER A 57 34.22 9.13 -23.98
C SER A 57 33.56 7.86 -24.53
N ASP A 58 33.45 6.80 -23.73
CA ASP A 58 32.87 5.52 -24.16
C ASP A 58 31.34 5.53 -24.09
N PHE A 59 30.75 6.59 -23.54
CA PHE A 59 29.32 6.74 -23.31
C PHE A 59 28.71 7.70 -24.34
N LEU A 60 27.42 7.49 -24.63
CA LEU A 60 26.68 8.33 -25.58
C LEU A 60 26.65 9.81 -25.17
N ASN A 61 26.56 10.06 -23.86
CA ASN A 61 26.57 11.39 -23.27
C ASN A 61 26.99 11.33 -21.81
N MET A 62 27.25 12.50 -21.22
CA MET A 62 27.70 12.62 -19.84
C MET A 62 26.65 12.13 -18.82
N ARG A 63 25.34 12.24 -19.11
CA ARG A 63 24.27 11.77 -18.20
C ARG A 63 24.31 10.25 -18.06
N GLN A 64 24.50 9.50 -19.15
CA GLN A 64 24.68 8.05 -19.10
C GLN A 64 25.97 7.65 -18.36
N TYR A 65 27.05 8.40 -18.51
CA TYR A 65 28.27 8.14 -17.73
C TYR A 65 28.02 8.33 -16.22
N GLN A 66 27.31 9.38 -15.81
CA GLN A 66 26.94 9.58 -14.40
C GLN A 66 26.03 8.45 -13.89
N ALA A 67 25.01 8.07 -14.67
CA ALA A 67 24.14 6.96 -14.33
C ALA A 67 24.95 5.65 -14.16
N TYR A 68 25.90 5.38 -15.06
CA TYR A 68 26.79 4.24 -14.94
C TYR A 68 27.57 4.22 -13.63
N LEU A 69 28.18 5.36 -13.23
CA LEU A 69 28.91 5.44 -11.96
C LEU A 69 28.02 5.11 -10.76
N VAL A 70 26.80 5.62 -10.76
CA VAL A 70 25.79 5.36 -9.73
C VAL A 70 25.38 3.89 -9.70
N ILE A 71 25.14 3.30 -10.88
CA ILE A 71 24.78 1.88 -11.02
C ILE A 71 25.91 0.98 -10.53
N GLN A 72 27.16 1.26 -10.89
CA GLN A 72 28.29 0.46 -10.42
C GLN A 72 28.52 0.59 -8.90
N ALA A 73 28.34 1.80 -8.36
CA ALA A 73 28.38 2.01 -6.91
C ALA A 73 27.29 1.21 -6.19
N PHE A 74 26.07 1.18 -6.71
CA PHE A 74 24.99 0.36 -6.17
C PHE A 74 25.23 -1.14 -6.37
N LYS A 75 25.74 -1.56 -7.53
CA LYS A 75 26.12 -2.96 -7.78
C LYS A 75 27.07 -3.49 -6.71
N ALA A 76 28.00 -2.66 -6.24
CA ALA A 76 28.95 -3.01 -5.19
C ALA A 76 28.31 -3.17 -3.80
N THR A 77 27.08 -2.67 -3.57
CA THR A 77 26.34 -2.86 -2.31
C THR A 77 25.41 -4.07 -2.31
N ILE A 78 25.18 -4.68 -3.49
CA ILE A 78 24.31 -5.85 -3.62
C ILE A 78 24.97 -7.06 -2.96
N THR A 79 24.27 -7.66 -2.01
CA THR A 79 24.75 -8.81 -1.22
C THR A 79 24.21 -10.14 -1.73
N CYS A 80 23.15 -10.13 -2.54
CA CYS A 80 22.64 -11.32 -3.20
C CYS A 80 22.01 -10.96 -4.56
N ASP A 81 22.21 -11.83 -5.55
CA ASP A 81 21.63 -11.74 -6.89
C ASP A 81 21.31 -13.16 -7.41
N PRO A 82 20.23 -13.78 -6.92
CA PRO A 82 19.91 -15.17 -7.20
C PRO A 82 19.53 -15.42 -8.67
N ASN A 83 19.05 -14.38 -9.35
CA ASN A 83 18.65 -14.44 -10.76
C ASN A 83 19.79 -13.98 -11.71
N ASN A 84 20.96 -13.64 -11.16
CA ASN A 84 22.13 -13.19 -11.90
C ASN A 84 21.85 -12.00 -12.84
N VAL A 85 20.96 -11.07 -12.44
CA VAL A 85 20.55 -9.93 -13.26
C VAL A 85 21.66 -8.90 -13.41
N THR A 86 22.50 -8.74 -12.39
CA THR A 86 23.60 -7.76 -12.38
C THR A 86 24.75 -8.16 -13.29
N ALA A 87 24.76 -9.38 -13.82
CA ALA A 87 25.73 -9.82 -14.82
C ALA A 87 25.70 -8.94 -16.07
N SER A 88 24.53 -8.39 -16.44
CA SER A 88 24.42 -7.49 -17.58
C SER A 88 24.90 -6.07 -17.29
N TRP A 89 25.13 -5.71 -16.02
CA TRP A 89 25.48 -4.35 -15.59
C TRP A 89 26.99 -4.10 -15.75
N VAL A 90 27.48 -4.25 -16.99
CA VAL A 90 28.89 -4.12 -17.37
C VAL A 90 29.04 -3.40 -18.71
N GLY A 91 30.11 -2.62 -18.87
CA GLY A 91 30.40 -1.86 -20.09
C GLY A 91 29.85 -0.43 -20.07
N SER A 92 29.87 0.25 -21.22
CA SER A 92 29.54 1.68 -21.33
C SER A 92 28.11 1.96 -21.82
N ARG A 93 27.23 0.95 -21.80
CA ARG A 93 25.85 1.04 -22.30
C ARG A 93 24.83 0.75 -21.19
N PRO A 94 24.63 1.67 -20.23
CA PRO A 94 23.73 1.43 -19.10
C PRO A 94 22.27 1.20 -19.52
N CYS A 95 21.85 1.71 -20.68
CA CYS A 95 20.52 1.47 -21.24
C CYS A 95 20.28 0.02 -21.70
N ASN A 96 21.33 -0.79 -21.82
CA ASN A 96 21.23 -2.21 -22.14
C ASN A 96 21.26 -3.09 -20.88
N TYR A 97 21.38 -2.48 -19.70
CA TYR A 97 21.40 -3.22 -18.46
C TYR A 97 19.98 -3.72 -18.16
N THR A 98 19.86 -5.00 -17.80
CA THR A 98 18.60 -5.59 -17.36
C THR A 98 18.01 -4.78 -16.21
N GLY A 99 16.79 -4.31 -16.41
CA GLY A 99 16.05 -3.47 -15.46
C GLY A 99 16.27 -1.97 -15.58
N PHE A 100 17.09 -1.49 -16.53
CA PHE A 100 17.30 -0.06 -16.78
C PHE A 100 16.79 0.34 -18.15
N PHE A 101 15.97 1.39 -18.19
CA PHE A 101 15.35 1.90 -19.40
C PHE A 101 15.65 3.38 -19.56
N CYS A 102 16.10 3.74 -20.76
CA CYS A 102 16.50 5.11 -21.05
C CYS A 102 15.44 5.87 -21.84
N ALA A 103 15.24 7.12 -21.48
CA ALA A 103 14.47 8.09 -22.23
C ALA A 103 15.13 9.47 -22.10
N ALA A 104 14.72 10.42 -22.94
CA ALA A 104 15.18 11.79 -22.81
C ALA A 104 14.33 12.54 -21.76
N PRO A 105 14.96 13.18 -20.75
CA PRO A 105 14.23 13.93 -19.75
C PRO A 105 13.63 15.23 -20.35
N PRO A 106 12.56 15.78 -19.76
CA PRO A 106 11.86 16.95 -20.31
C PRO A 106 12.75 18.20 -20.48
N ASP A 107 13.79 18.34 -19.66
CA ASP A 107 14.75 19.47 -19.69
C ASP A 107 15.87 19.29 -20.72
N ALA A 108 16.06 18.08 -21.26
CA ALA A 108 17.14 17.76 -22.19
C ALA A 108 16.75 16.64 -23.16
N THR A 109 15.90 16.98 -24.14
CA THR A 109 15.31 16.05 -25.13
C THR A 109 16.33 15.31 -26.00
N ASP A 110 17.55 15.85 -26.14
CA ASP A 110 18.61 15.27 -26.97
C ASP A 110 19.62 14.43 -26.16
N MET A 111 19.42 14.29 -24.85
CA MET A 111 20.37 13.64 -23.93
C MET A 111 19.72 12.46 -23.20
N PRO A 112 19.44 11.33 -23.90
CA PRO A 112 18.78 10.19 -23.29
C PRO A 112 19.64 9.60 -22.18
N THR A 113 18.99 9.25 -21.08
CA THR A 113 19.61 8.76 -19.84
C THR A 113 18.65 7.79 -19.16
N VAL A 114 19.08 7.16 -18.06
CA VAL A 114 18.23 6.25 -17.27
C VAL A 114 17.05 7.04 -16.70
N ALA A 115 15.87 6.79 -17.26
CA ALA A 115 14.62 7.45 -16.89
C ALA A 115 13.65 6.51 -16.17
N SER A 116 13.84 5.20 -16.31
CA SER A 116 13.02 4.19 -15.63
C SER A 116 13.90 3.02 -15.19
N ILE A 117 13.59 2.51 -14.01
CA ILE A 117 14.17 1.30 -13.45
C ILE A 117 13.05 0.36 -13.07
N ASP A 118 13.11 -0.87 -13.57
CA ASP A 118 12.21 -1.96 -13.21
C ASP A 118 13.02 -3.17 -12.73
N PHE A 119 13.01 -3.37 -11.42
CA PHE A 119 13.63 -4.48 -10.70
C PHE A 119 12.59 -5.48 -10.19
N ASN A 120 11.35 -5.44 -10.67
CA ASN A 120 10.29 -6.30 -10.18
C ASN A 120 10.67 -7.79 -10.27
N GLY A 121 10.60 -8.49 -9.13
CA GLY A 121 10.89 -9.92 -9.04
C GLY A 121 12.37 -10.31 -9.20
N PHE A 122 13.30 -9.34 -9.21
CA PHE A 122 14.73 -9.64 -9.35
C PHE A 122 15.31 -10.35 -8.12
N ARG A 123 14.66 -10.22 -6.94
CA ARG A 123 15.09 -10.81 -5.67
C ARG A 123 16.50 -10.38 -5.25
N LEU A 124 16.90 -9.16 -5.61
CA LEU A 124 18.18 -8.57 -5.19
C LEU A 124 18.17 -8.29 -3.70
N CYS A 125 19.31 -8.49 -3.04
CA CYS A 125 19.53 -8.02 -1.67
C CYS A 125 20.44 -6.80 -1.70
N ALA A 126 20.01 -5.69 -1.11
CA ALA A 126 20.90 -4.55 -0.85
C ALA A 126 20.54 -3.92 0.50
N PRO A 127 21.53 -3.51 1.30
CA PRO A 127 21.28 -2.98 2.64
C PRO A 127 20.55 -1.63 2.62
N SER A 128 20.65 -0.88 1.52
CA SER A 128 20.07 0.46 1.36
C SER A 128 19.96 0.85 -0.10
N LEU A 129 18.97 1.69 -0.44
CA LEU A 129 18.87 2.42 -1.72
C LEU A 129 19.51 3.82 -1.65
N VAL A 130 19.99 4.24 -0.47
CA VAL A 130 20.71 5.51 -0.28
C VAL A 130 22.02 5.50 -1.07
N GLY A 131 22.27 6.58 -1.81
CA GLY A 131 23.40 6.69 -2.73
C GLY A 131 23.14 6.08 -4.10
N PHE A 132 21.98 5.46 -4.31
CA PHE A 132 21.54 4.94 -5.61
C PHE A 132 20.36 5.76 -6.13
N LEU A 133 19.19 5.62 -5.52
CA LEU A 133 17.95 6.23 -6.01
C LEU A 133 18.06 7.77 -6.03
N ASP A 134 18.58 8.38 -4.96
CA ASP A 134 18.76 9.83 -4.82
C ASP A 134 19.92 10.41 -5.64
N ARG A 135 20.58 9.59 -6.45
CA ARG A 135 21.69 9.98 -7.33
C ARG A 135 21.34 9.87 -8.81
N LEU A 136 20.09 9.57 -9.15
CA LEU A 136 19.58 9.48 -10.52
C LEU A 136 18.51 10.57 -10.78
N PRO A 137 18.92 11.84 -10.96
CA PRO A 137 17.99 12.98 -11.01
C PRO A 137 16.96 12.92 -12.15
N ASP A 138 17.25 12.14 -13.20
CA ASP A 138 16.41 12.02 -14.38
C ASP A 138 15.39 10.87 -14.28
N LEU A 139 15.34 10.19 -13.13
CA LEU A 139 14.46 9.04 -12.92
C LEU A 139 13.01 9.48 -12.76
N ALA A 140 12.14 8.91 -13.60
CA ALA A 140 10.70 9.10 -13.56
C ALA A 140 9.96 7.90 -12.95
N LEU A 141 10.47 6.67 -13.16
CA LEU A 141 9.82 5.45 -12.68
C LEU A 141 10.82 4.60 -11.89
N PHE A 142 10.46 4.20 -10.68
CA PHE A 142 11.20 3.21 -9.92
C PHE A 142 10.26 2.10 -9.44
N HIS A 143 10.39 0.93 -10.05
CA HIS A 143 9.63 -0.26 -9.65
C HIS A 143 10.58 -1.31 -9.09
N ALA A 144 10.34 -1.75 -7.87
CA ALA A 144 11.22 -2.64 -7.14
C ALA A 144 10.47 -3.72 -6.36
N ASN A 145 9.25 -4.08 -6.79
CA ASN A 145 8.44 -5.10 -6.16
C ASN A 145 9.21 -6.42 -5.98
N SER A 146 9.03 -7.10 -4.84
CA SER A 146 9.57 -8.44 -4.59
C SER A 146 11.10 -8.52 -4.67
N ASN A 147 11.75 -7.62 -3.95
CA ASN A 147 13.19 -7.65 -3.69
C ASN A 147 13.46 -7.77 -2.18
N ASN A 148 14.73 -7.75 -1.80
CA ASN A 148 15.16 -7.76 -0.40
C ASN A 148 15.99 -6.49 -0.10
N PHE A 149 15.52 -5.34 -0.58
CA PHE A 149 16.10 -4.05 -0.26
C PHE A 149 15.71 -3.64 1.16
N SER A 150 16.68 -3.17 1.94
CA SER A 150 16.45 -2.74 3.32
C SER A 150 16.81 -1.27 3.55
N GLY A 151 16.80 -0.85 4.82
CA GLY A 151 17.11 0.52 5.20
C GLY A 151 15.98 1.51 4.89
N PRO A 152 16.20 2.80 5.21
CA PRO A 152 15.25 3.87 4.92
C PRO A 152 15.22 4.19 3.42
N VAL A 153 14.10 4.74 2.97
CA VAL A 153 14.02 5.37 1.63
C VAL A 153 14.89 6.63 1.65
N PRO A 154 15.73 6.86 0.63
CA PRO A 154 16.56 8.05 0.56
C PRO A 154 15.76 9.32 0.31
N ASP A 155 16.43 10.46 0.40
CA ASP A 155 15.83 11.75 0.08
C ASP A 155 15.51 11.86 -1.42
N LEU A 156 14.22 11.92 -1.74
CA LEU A 156 13.69 11.95 -3.10
C LEU A 156 13.51 13.38 -3.65
N THR A 157 13.78 14.42 -2.84
CA THR A 157 13.61 15.82 -3.27
C THR A 157 14.49 16.22 -4.45
N ARG A 158 15.52 15.41 -4.75
CA ARG A 158 16.41 15.56 -5.90
C ARG A 158 15.92 14.88 -7.18
N LEU A 159 14.71 14.33 -7.18
CA LEU A 159 14.11 13.59 -8.30
C LEU A 159 12.92 14.37 -8.89
N PRO A 160 13.16 15.47 -9.64
CA PRO A 160 12.12 16.37 -10.14
C PRO A 160 11.21 15.76 -11.21
N PHE A 161 11.47 14.53 -11.65
CA PHE A 161 10.65 13.83 -12.63
C PHE A 161 10.01 12.56 -12.09
N LEU A 162 10.26 12.18 -10.82
CA LEU A 162 9.72 10.97 -10.23
C LEU A 162 8.19 11.02 -10.22
N TYR A 163 7.60 10.10 -10.98
CA TYR A 163 6.19 9.97 -11.30
C TYR A 163 5.58 8.74 -10.62
N GLU A 164 6.31 7.62 -10.59
CA GLU A 164 5.90 6.40 -9.89
C GLU A 164 7.01 5.84 -9.01
N LEU A 165 6.63 5.46 -7.79
CA LEU A 165 7.48 4.80 -6.82
C LEU A 165 6.80 3.54 -6.28
N ASP A 166 7.29 2.37 -6.68
CA ASP A 166 6.90 1.07 -6.14
C ASP A 166 8.07 0.43 -5.39
N LEU A 167 7.95 0.39 -4.06
CA LEU A 167 8.89 -0.26 -3.14
C LEU A 167 8.27 -1.49 -2.46
N SER A 168 7.17 -2.00 -2.99
CA SER A 168 6.38 -3.04 -2.33
C SER A 168 7.14 -4.36 -2.17
N ASN A 169 6.78 -5.13 -1.13
CA ASN A 169 7.37 -6.45 -0.87
C ASN A 169 8.90 -6.43 -0.80
N ASN A 170 9.41 -5.66 0.16
CA ASN A 170 10.83 -5.46 0.47
C ASN A 170 11.04 -5.51 1.99
N ASN A 171 12.25 -5.17 2.45
CA ASN A 171 12.61 -5.12 3.87
C ASN A 171 12.92 -3.68 4.32
N HIS A 172 12.30 -2.67 3.70
CA HIS A 172 12.49 -1.27 4.08
C HIS A 172 12.01 -1.02 5.50
N SER A 173 12.68 -0.12 6.21
CA SER A 173 12.37 0.19 7.61
C SER A 173 12.59 1.68 7.90
N GLY A 174 12.25 2.13 9.10
CA GLY A 174 12.28 3.55 9.49
C GLY A 174 10.89 4.19 9.42
N ALA A 175 10.85 5.51 9.32
CA ALA A 175 9.60 6.27 9.24
C ALA A 175 9.00 6.24 7.81
N PHE A 176 7.75 6.69 7.67
CA PHE A 176 7.18 6.99 6.35
C PHE A 176 8.10 7.96 5.57
N PRO A 177 8.35 7.74 4.26
CA PRO A 177 9.24 8.58 3.46
C PRO A 177 8.62 9.94 3.15
N ALA A 178 8.63 10.86 4.13
CA ALA A 178 8.04 12.21 3.98
C ALA A 178 8.64 13.04 2.84
N ALA A 179 9.80 12.65 2.30
CA ALA A 179 10.41 13.23 1.11
C ALA A 179 9.56 13.10 -0.17
N VAL A 180 8.49 12.30 -0.17
CA VAL A 180 7.50 12.28 -1.26
C VAL A 180 6.58 13.51 -1.26
N ILE A 181 6.42 14.18 -0.11
CA ILE A 181 5.48 15.31 0.02
C ILE A 181 5.88 16.50 -0.86
N PRO A 182 7.16 16.91 -0.93
CA PRO A 182 7.59 17.95 -1.87
C PRO A 182 7.40 17.60 -3.36
N LEU A 183 7.15 16.32 -3.69
CA LEU A 183 6.90 15.85 -5.06
C LEU A 183 5.40 15.85 -5.41
N SER A 184 4.57 16.58 -4.64
CA SER A 184 3.11 16.57 -4.72
C SER A 184 2.53 16.91 -6.10
N ASN A 185 3.27 17.63 -6.94
CA ASN A 185 2.81 18.10 -8.24
C ASN A 185 3.14 17.12 -9.39
N GLN A 186 3.81 16.01 -9.10
CA GLN A 186 4.33 15.09 -10.11
C GLN A 186 4.16 13.61 -9.72
N LEU A 187 4.24 13.26 -8.44
CA LEU A 187 4.13 11.88 -8.01
C LEU A 187 2.67 11.47 -8.06
N VAL A 188 2.38 10.39 -8.79
CA VAL A 188 1.02 9.88 -9.00
C VAL A 188 0.84 8.48 -8.42
N PHE A 189 1.92 7.70 -8.29
CA PHE A 189 1.86 6.34 -7.75
C PHE A 189 2.85 6.16 -6.60
N LEU A 190 2.35 5.72 -5.44
CA LEU A 190 3.16 5.36 -4.28
C LEU A 190 2.71 4.03 -3.68
N ASP A 191 3.53 2.99 -3.86
CA ASP A 191 3.34 1.67 -3.25
C ASP A 191 4.46 1.34 -2.26
N LEU A 192 4.10 1.27 -0.97
CA LEU A 192 5.01 0.93 0.13
C LEU A 192 4.62 -0.38 0.81
N ARG A 193 3.72 -1.18 0.24
CA ARG A 193 3.15 -2.36 0.91
C ARG A 193 4.19 -3.40 1.28
N PHE A 194 3.89 -4.20 2.29
CA PHE A 194 4.73 -5.35 2.69
C PHE A 194 6.18 -4.93 2.94
N ASN A 195 6.35 -4.01 3.89
CA ASN A 195 7.65 -3.54 4.37
C ASN A 195 7.61 -3.46 5.90
N ALA A 196 8.66 -2.90 6.50
CA ALA A 196 8.75 -2.66 7.94
C ALA A 196 8.74 -1.16 8.31
N PHE A 197 8.12 -0.31 7.49
CA PHE A 197 7.94 1.11 7.83
C PHE A 197 7.11 1.26 9.10
N SER A 198 7.44 2.25 9.92
CA SER A 198 6.92 2.41 11.27
C SER A 198 6.67 3.87 11.62
N GLY A 199 6.04 4.10 12.77
CA GLY A 199 5.67 5.44 13.21
C GLY A 199 4.46 5.99 12.45
N ALA A 200 4.48 7.30 12.22
CA ALA A 200 3.35 8.06 11.71
C ALA A 200 3.42 8.27 10.18
N VAL A 201 2.27 8.17 9.51
CA VAL A 201 2.06 8.65 8.13
C VAL A 201 1.57 10.10 8.23
N PRO A 202 2.31 11.10 7.72
CA PRO A 202 1.89 12.49 7.77
C PRO A 202 0.54 12.71 7.09
N GLY A 203 -0.35 13.48 7.70
CA GLY A 203 -1.69 13.76 7.14
C GLY A 203 -1.64 14.41 5.75
N SER A 204 -0.61 15.21 5.49
CA SER A 204 -0.38 15.84 4.18
C SER A 204 -0.20 14.85 3.02
N VAL A 205 0.13 13.58 3.30
CA VAL A 205 0.21 12.54 2.27
C VAL A 205 -1.16 12.27 1.63
N PHE A 206 -2.24 12.39 2.39
CA PHE A 206 -3.61 12.18 1.89
C PHE A 206 -4.14 13.40 1.11
N LEU A 207 -3.40 14.50 1.11
CA LEU A 207 -3.67 15.69 0.28
C LEU A 207 -2.87 15.69 -1.02
N LEU A 208 -2.00 14.69 -1.23
CA LEU A 208 -1.28 14.55 -2.48
C LEU A 208 -2.24 14.13 -3.59
N ASP A 209 -2.01 14.65 -4.79
CA ASP A 209 -2.77 14.30 -6.00
C ASP A 209 -2.27 12.97 -6.58
N LEU A 210 -2.37 11.90 -5.76
CA LEU A 210 -1.99 10.55 -6.14
C LEU A 210 -3.18 9.84 -6.81
N ASP A 211 -2.87 8.98 -7.78
CA ASP A 211 -3.79 7.91 -8.19
C ASP A 211 -3.66 6.73 -7.20
N VAL A 212 -2.46 6.31 -6.79
CA VAL A 212 -2.39 5.11 -5.93
C VAL A 212 -1.56 5.38 -4.70
N LEU A 213 -2.17 5.12 -3.54
CA LEU A 213 -1.51 5.14 -2.25
C LEU A 213 -1.72 3.81 -1.53
N PHE A 214 -0.71 2.96 -1.58
CA PHE A 214 -0.71 1.67 -0.94
C PHE A 214 0.24 1.62 0.26
N LEU A 215 -0.31 1.41 1.47
CA LEU A 215 0.44 1.45 2.74
C LEU A 215 0.30 0.19 3.59
N ASN A 216 -0.54 -0.77 3.19
CA ASN A 216 -0.84 -1.99 3.97
C ASN A 216 0.40 -2.86 4.28
N ASN A 217 0.28 -3.71 5.29
CA ASN A 217 1.34 -4.63 5.71
C ASN A 217 2.68 -3.94 6.02
N ASN A 218 2.61 -2.86 6.79
CA ASN A 218 3.74 -2.21 7.43
C ASN A 218 3.62 -2.30 8.96
N ARG A 219 4.46 -1.58 9.69
CA ARG A 219 4.41 -1.40 11.15
C ARG A 219 3.96 0.03 11.52
N PHE A 220 3.18 0.69 10.67
CA PHE A 220 2.61 2.00 10.99
C PHE A 220 1.70 1.86 12.21
N GLY A 221 1.81 2.81 13.14
CA GLY A 221 1.07 2.80 14.39
C GLY A 221 0.69 4.23 14.74
N GLN A 222 -0.54 4.62 14.42
CA GLN A 222 -1.07 5.95 14.72
C GLN A 222 -2.59 5.99 14.57
N ARG A 223 -3.19 7.12 14.96
CA ARG A 223 -4.56 7.43 14.54
C ARG A 223 -4.59 7.78 13.05
N LEU A 224 -5.65 7.40 12.32
CA LEU A 224 -5.88 7.98 10.98
C LEU A 224 -5.95 9.51 11.14
N PRO A 225 -5.15 10.30 10.40
CA PRO A 225 -5.01 11.72 10.69
C PRO A 225 -6.28 12.47 10.30
N ALA A 226 -6.87 13.20 11.26
CA ALA A 226 -7.92 14.20 11.04
C ALA A 226 -7.39 15.57 10.56
N GLU A 227 -6.09 15.63 10.27
CA GLU A 227 -5.20 16.81 10.24
C GLU A 227 -5.01 17.50 11.61
N LEU A 228 -3.73 17.80 11.87
CA LEU A 228 -3.07 18.27 13.11
C LEU A 228 -3.11 17.34 14.33
N TRP A 229 -1.92 16.89 14.73
CA TRP A 229 -1.31 16.92 16.08
C TRP A 229 -0.42 15.68 16.30
N SER A 230 0.85 15.97 16.56
CA SER A 230 1.92 15.06 16.95
C SER A 230 1.56 14.30 18.23
N SER A 231 1.08 13.06 18.08
CA SER A 231 1.00 12.14 19.20
C SER A 231 2.17 11.14 19.14
N PRO A 232 2.75 10.77 20.29
CA PRO A 232 3.80 9.77 20.32
C PRO A 232 3.23 8.42 19.83
N PRO A 233 4.00 7.64 19.07
CA PRO A 233 3.56 6.34 18.57
C PRO A 233 3.22 5.40 19.75
N PRO A 234 2.30 4.43 19.56
CA PRO A 234 2.02 3.42 20.57
C PRO A 234 3.29 2.63 20.92
N THR A 235 3.44 2.31 22.20
CA THR A 235 4.64 1.71 22.83
C THR A 235 4.95 0.26 22.42
N SER A 236 4.18 -0.33 21.50
CA SER A 236 4.43 -1.66 20.97
C SER A 236 4.17 -1.72 19.46
N PRO A 237 5.18 -2.00 18.63
CA PRO A 237 4.98 -2.18 17.20
C PRO A 237 4.18 -3.46 16.96
N SER A 238 2.95 -3.31 16.48
CA SER A 238 2.19 -4.43 15.92
C SER A 238 2.89 -4.89 14.63
N PRO A 239 3.06 -6.22 14.40
CA PRO A 239 3.72 -6.75 13.21
C PRO A 239 2.95 -6.49 11.91
N ASN A 240 1.73 -5.95 12.02
CA ASN A 240 0.91 -5.45 10.94
C ASN A 240 0.31 -4.09 11.34
N ASN A 241 0.09 -3.20 10.38
CA ASN A 241 -0.38 -1.83 10.61
C ASN A 241 -1.46 -1.78 11.70
N GLY A 242 -1.23 -0.95 12.70
CA GLY A 242 -2.08 -0.81 13.87
C GLY A 242 -2.80 0.53 13.86
N PHE A 243 -3.47 0.89 12.75
CA PHE A 243 -4.22 2.14 12.72
C PHE A 243 -5.33 2.08 13.77
N THR A 244 -5.36 3.08 14.64
CA THR A 244 -6.26 3.19 15.80
C THR A 244 -7.10 4.47 15.71
N GLY A 245 -8.00 4.69 16.66
CA GLY A 245 -8.82 5.91 16.67
C GLY A 245 -9.90 5.94 15.58
N PRO A 246 -10.64 7.05 15.48
CA PRO A 246 -11.73 7.19 14.51
C PRO A 246 -11.25 7.36 13.08
N ILE A 247 -12.11 6.97 12.14
CA ILE A 247 -12.01 7.46 10.76
C ILE A 247 -12.27 8.97 10.83
N PRO A 248 -11.34 9.80 10.33
CA PRO A 248 -11.45 11.24 10.42
C PRO A 248 -12.58 11.77 9.52
N SER A 249 -13.29 12.81 9.98
CA SER A 249 -14.29 13.51 9.17
C SER A 249 -13.69 14.18 7.94
N SER A 250 -12.41 14.55 7.98
CA SER A 250 -11.68 15.13 6.85
C SER A 250 -11.58 14.20 5.63
N ILE A 251 -11.94 12.91 5.76
CA ILE A 251 -12.03 11.99 4.61
C ILE A 251 -12.93 12.55 3.50
N GLY A 252 -13.96 13.34 3.84
CA GLY A 252 -14.84 13.99 2.87
C GLY A 252 -14.14 15.02 1.96
N ASN A 253 -13.01 15.59 2.38
CA ASN A 253 -12.23 16.53 1.57
C ASN A 253 -11.61 15.86 0.34
N ALA A 254 -11.44 14.54 0.36
CA ALA A 254 -10.91 13.75 -0.75
C ALA A 254 -12.03 13.22 -1.68
N SER A 255 -13.23 13.78 -1.60
CA SER A 255 -14.41 13.37 -2.39
C SER A 255 -14.24 13.46 -3.91
N SER A 256 -13.39 14.35 -4.40
CA SER A 256 -13.14 14.51 -5.84
C SER A 256 -12.15 13.47 -6.39
N VAL A 257 -11.30 12.89 -5.55
CA VAL A 257 -10.17 12.04 -5.96
C VAL A 257 -10.38 10.56 -5.60
N LEU A 258 -11.02 10.25 -4.47
CA LEU A 258 -11.15 8.86 -3.99
C LEU A 258 -12.10 8.03 -4.86
N LEU A 259 -11.61 6.86 -5.28
CA LEU A 259 -12.38 5.80 -5.94
C LEU A 259 -12.48 4.55 -5.07
N GLU A 260 -11.42 4.17 -4.37
CA GLU A 260 -11.44 3.01 -3.48
C GLU A 260 -10.84 3.34 -2.11
N VAL A 261 -11.49 2.86 -1.06
CA VAL A 261 -11.09 3.05 0.34
C VAL A 261 -11.05 1.69 1.04
N LEU A 262 -9.86 1.15 1.26
CA LEU A 262 -9.64 -0.15 1.91
C LEU A 262 -8.95 0.03 3.27
N LEU A 263 -9.73 0.05 4.33
CA LEU A 263 -9.35 0.22 5.75
C LEU A 263 -9.47 -1.06 6.59
N LEU A 264 -9.67 -2.22 5.95
CA LEU A 264 -9.96 -3.47 6.62
C LEU A 264 -8.85 -3.96 7.58
N ASN A 265 -9.20 -4.77 8.58
CA ASN A 265 -8.28 -5.42 9.52
C ASN A 265 -7.34 -4.44 10.26
N ASN A 266 -7.84 -3.29 10.70
CA ASN A 266 -7.12 -2.39 11.59
C ASN A 266 -7.71 -2.43 13.01
N ARG A 267 -7.36 -1.44 13.83
CA ARG A 267 -7.92 -1.24 15.17
C ARG A 267 -8.68 0.08 15.24
N LEU A 268 -9.33 0.48 14.15
CA LEU A 268 -10.11 1.72 14.08
C LEU A 268 -11.30 1.63 15.03
N THR A 269 -11.56 2.70 15.77
CA THR A 269 -12.58 2.78 16.84
C THR A 269 -13.53 3.94 16.58
N GLY A 270 -14.60 4.10 17.36
CA GLY A 270 -15.48 5.26 17.23
C GLY A 270 -16.47 5.12 16.08
N CYS A 271 -17.19 6.21 15.77
CA CYS A 271 -18.31 6.16 14.85
C CYS A 271 -17.92 6.46 13.41
N LEU A 272 -18.69 5.93 12.45
CA LEU A 272 -18.57 6.28 11.04
C LEU A 272 -18.91 7.78 10.87
N PRO A 273 -18.01 8.62 10.34
CA PRO A 273 -18.31 10.02 10.07
C PRO A 273 -19.31 10.15 8.92
N TYR A 274 -20.21 11.14 9.00
CA TYR A 274 -21.21 11.36 7.94
C TYR A 274 -20.57 11.85 6.64
N GLU A 275 -19.38 12.46 6.73
CA GLU A 275 -18.58 12.97 5.63
C GLU A 275 -18.16 11.88 4.64
N ILE A 276 -18.18 10.59 5.02
CA ILE A 276 -18.03 9.48 4.07
C ILE A 276 -19.09 9.58 2.95
N GLY A 277 -20.30 10.05 3.27
CA GLY A 277 -21.34 10.27 2.26
C GLY A 277 -21.02 11.34 1.21
N LEU A 278 -19.96 12.13 1.39
CA LEU A 278 -19.48 13.09 0.39
C LEU A 278 -18.66 12.41 -0.72
N LEU A 279 -18.22 11.17 -0.51
CA LEU A 279 -17.37 10.41 -1.43
C LEU A 279 -18.16 9.83 -2.62
N GLY A 280 -18.86 10.68 -3.37
CA GLY A 280 -19.79 10.26 -4.44
C GLY A 280 -19.14 9.49 -5.60
N ASN A 281 -17.83 9.57 -5.75
CA ASN A 281 -17.06 8.84 -6.76
C ASN A 281 -16.63 7.43 -6.32
N VAL A 282 -16.68 7.11 -5.02
CA VAL A 282 -16.15 5.85 -4.50
C VAL A 282 -16.98 4.66 -4.97
N THR A 283 -16.29 3.64 -5.48
CA THR A 283 -16.84 2.35 -5.93
C THR A 283 -16.64 1.26 -4.88
N VAL A 284 -15.55 1.31 -4.11
CA VAL A 284 -15.25 0.32 -3.05
C VAL A 284 -14.98 1.02 -1.72
N PHE A 285 -15.73 0.68 -0.69
CA PHE A 285 -15.46 1.07 0.69
C PHE A 285 -15.43 -0.17 1.58
N ASP A 286 -14.24 -0.56 2.03
CA ASP A 286 -14.05 -1.70 2.94
C ASP A 286 -13.42 -1.22 4.25
N ALA A 287 -14.18 -1.29 5.34
CA ALA A 287 -13.69 -1.06 6.70
C ALA A 287 -13.93 -2.28 7.61
N GLY A 288 -14.00 -3.48 7.04
CA GLY A 288 -14.27 -4.71 7.77
C GLY A 288 -13.15 -5.08 8.76
N GLY A 289 -13.47 -5.83 9.82
CA GLY A 289 -12.48 -6.30 10.79
C GLY A 289 -11.84 -5.17 11.61
N ASN A 290 -12.65 -4.24 12.11
CA ASN A 290 -12.23 -3.12 12.95
C ASN A 290 -13.02 -3.11 14.29
N LEU A 291 -12.87 -2.03 15.07
CA LEU A 291 -13.60 -1.78 16.31
C LEU A 291 -14.57 -0.58 16.16
N LEU A 292 -15.05 -0.32 14.93
CA LEU A 292 -15.97 0.78 14.63
C LEU A 292 -17.31 0.51 15.29
N THR A 293 -17.96 1.55 15.82
CA THR A 293 -19.25 1.45 16.51
C THR A 293 -20.23 2.50 16.03
N GLY A 294 -21.44 2.50 16.57
CA GLY A 294 -22.49 3.40 16.14
C GLY A 294 -23.37 2.86 15.00
N PRO A 295 -24.42 3.60 14.66
CA PRO A 295 -25.23 3.34 13.47
C PRO A 295 -24.51 3.78 12.19
N ILE A 296 -24.96 3.21 11.06
CA ILE A 296 -24.54 3.66 9.73
C ILE A 296 -25.21 5.03 9.45
N PRO A 297 -24.45 6.10 9.14
CA PRO A 297 -25.01 7.39 8.76
C PRO A 297 -25.92 7.30 7.54
N LEU A 298 -27.02 8.07 7.52
CA LEU A 298 -27.91 8.14 6.35
C LEU A 298 -27.22 8.69 5.11
N SER A 299 -26.18 9.51 5.31
CA SER A 299 -25.36 10.06 4.23
C SER A 299 -24.66 8.97 3.40
N PHE A 300 -24.54 7.73 3.88
CA PHE A 300 -24.02 6.63 3.07
C PHE A 300 -24.91 6.36 1.85
N GLY A 301 -26.20 6.73 1.89
CA GLY A 301 -27.07 6.69 0.69
C GLY A 301 -26.68 7.68 -0.42
N CYS A 302 -25.72 8.57 -0.19
CA CYS A 302 -25.19 9.51 -1.19
C CYS A 302 -23.99 8.95 -1.98
N LEU A 303 -23.50 7.74 -1.63
CA LEU A 303 -22.40 7.06 -2.32
C LEU A 303 -22.88 6.48 -3.66
N ALA A 304 -23.21 7.36 -4.61
CA ALA A 304 -23.97 7.02 -5.82
C ALA A 304 -23.29 6.01 -6.75
N ARG A 305 -21.96 5.89 -6.70
CA ARG A 305 -21.17 4.95 -7.52
C ARG A 305 -20.72 3.70 -6.76
N LEU A 306 -21.15 3.53 -5.51
CA LEU A 306 -20.69 2.43 -4.68
C LEU A 306 -21.13 1.08 -5.25
N GLU A 307 -20.17 0.20 -5.45
CA GLU A 307 -20.34 -1.17 -5.92
C GLU A 307 -20.16 -2.17 -4.78
N GLN A 308 -19.23 -1.90 -3.87
CA GLN A 308 -18.92 -2.76 -2.73
C GLN A 308 -18.82 -1.96 -1.45
N LEU A 309 -19.64 -2.32 -0.48
CA LEU A 309 -19.58 -1.82 0.90
C LEU A 309 -19.36 -2.99 1.85
N ASN A 310 -18.20 -3.02 2.49
CA ASN A 310 -17.89 -4.00 3.51
C ASN A 310 -17.63 -3.33 4.87
N LEU A 311 -18.54 -3.59 5.81
CA LEU A 311 -18.45 -3.14 7.21
C LEU A 311 -18.45 -4.33 8.18
N ALA A 312 -18.23 -5.54 7.68
CA ALA A 312 -18.34 -6.76 8.47
C ALA A 312 -17.31 -6.84 9.60
N GLY A 313 -17.65 -7.50 10.70
CA GLY A 313 -16.72 -7.71 11.82
C GLY A 313 -16.36 -6.40 12.52
N ASN A 314 -17.39 -5.67 12.97
CA ASN A 314 -17.28 -4.42 13.70
C ASN A 314 -18.24 -4.44 14.92
N LEU A 315 -18.37 -3.30 15.59
CA LEU A 315 -19.28 -3.06 16.71
C LEU A 315 -20.45 -2.12 16.31
N LEU A 316 -20.84 -2.12 15.03
CA LEU A 316 -21.91 -1.26 14.51
C LEU A 316 -23.29 -1.76 14.96
N TYR A 317 -24.23 -0.87 15.20
CA TYR A 317 -25.54 -1.21 15.77
C TYR A 317 -26.68 -0.34 15.25
N GLY A 318 -27.91 -0.70 15.65
CA GLY A 318 -29.12 0.03 15.25
C GLY A 318 -29.73 -0.53 13.95
N PRO A 319 -30.66 0.21 13.33
CA PRO A 319 -31.27 -0.21 12.08
C PRO A 319 -30.29 -0.03 10.91
N VAL A 320 -30.28 -0.96 9.96
CA VAL A 320 -29.63 -0.75 8.66
C VAL A 320 -30.45 0.28 7.87
N PRO A 321 -29.88 1.43 7.47
CA PRO A 321 -30.66 2.46 6.80
C PRO A 321 -31.11 2.03 5.40
N ASP A 322 -32.41 2.21 5.10
CA ASP A 322 -32.96 1.90 3.77
C ASP A 322 -32.29 2.70 2.66
N ALA A 323 -31.77 3.90 2.96
CA ALA A 323 -31.01 4.73 2.03
C ALA A 323 -29.76 4.01 1.49
N VAL A 324 -29.07 3.21 2.30
CA VAL A 324 -27.90 2.41 1.86
C VAL A 324 -28.34 1.31 0.91
N CYS A 325 -29.42 0.59 1.25
CA CYS A 325 -29.96 -0.47 0.40
C CYS A 325 -30.60 0.07 -0.88
N TRP A 326 -31.01 1.35 -0.91
CA TRP A 326 -31.51 2.00 -2.11
C TRP A 326 -30.44 2.15 -3.20
N LEU A 327 -29.15 2.21 -2.82
CA LEU A 327 -28.04 2.26 -3.76
C LEU A 327 -27.99 1.04 -4.70
N ALA A 328 -28.41 -0.15 -4.23
CA ALA A 328 -28.49 -1.34 -5.10
C ALA A 328 -29.66 -1.27 -6.11
N ARG A 329 -30.58 -0.33 -5.92
CA ARG A 329 -31.73 -0.12 -6.83
C ARG A 329 -31.45 0.98 -7.85
N VAL A 330 -30.83 2.08 -7.43
CA VAL A 330 -30.61 3.25 -8.29
C VAL A 330 -29.17 3.42 -8.76
N GLY A 331 -28.23 2.71 -8.14
CA GLY A 331 -26.81 2.73 -8.45
C GLY A 331 -26.27 1.34 -8.75
N SER A 332 -25.00 1.13 -8.43
CA SER A 332 -24.23 -0.07 -8.83
C SER A 332 -23.94 -1.04 -7.69
N LEU A 333 -24.56 -0.87 -6.51
CA LEU A 333 -24.21 -1.65 -5.32
C LEU A 333 -24.50 -3.14 -5.54
N ALA A 334 -23.42 -3.92 -5.67
CA ALA A 334 -23.43 -5.34 -5.97
C ALA A 334 -23.12 -6.20 -4.73
N ASN A 335 -22.41 -5.64 -3.74
CA ASN A 335 -22.07 -6.33 -2.51
C ASN A 335 -22.20 -5.40 -1.29
N LEU A 336 -22.99 -5.83 -0.30
CA LEU A 336 -23.21 -5.14 0.97
C LEU A 336 -22.99 -6.13 2.12
N SER A 337 -21.78 -6.14 2.66
CA SER A 337 -21.40 -7.03 3.75
C SER A 337 -21.49 -6.31 5.10
N LEU A 338 -22.49 -6.68 5.90
CA LEU A 338 -22.78 -6.15 7.23
C LEU A 338 -22.70 -7.23 8.33
N SER A 339 -22.16 -8.41 8.00
CA SER A 339 -22.11 -9.54 8.92
C SER A 339 -21.26 -9.26 10.16
N GLU A 340 -21.44 -10.03 11.22
CA GLU A 340 -20.63 -9.93 12.44
C GLU A 340 -20.67 -8.51 13.08
N ASN A 341 -21.87 -7.93 13.18
CA ASN A 341 -22.12 -6.64 13.84
C ASN A 341 -23.23 -6.80 14.90
N PHE A 342 -23.84 -5.71 15.36
CA PHE A 342 -24.94 -5.67 16.32
C PHE A 342 -26.17 -4.93 15.76
N PHE A 343 -26.42 -5.02 14.44
CA PHE A 343 -27.62 -4.44 13.84
C PHE A 343 -28.89 -5.10 14.40
N THR A 344 -29.93 -4.31 14.63
CA THR A 344 -31.17 -4.76 15.29
C THR A 344 -32.35 -4.92 14.34
N SER A 345 -32.30 -4.29 13.17
CA SER A 345 -33.34 -4.39 12.15
C SER A 345 -32.82 -4.02 10.76
N ILE A 346 -33.56 -4.43 9.74
CA ILE A 346 -33.39 -3.99 8.36
C ILE A 346 -34.71 -3.40 7.85
N GLY A 347 -34.63 -2.39 6.99
CA GLY A 347 -35.81 -1.80 6.35
C GLY A 347 -36.32 -2.62 5.16
N HIS A 348 -37.42 -2.18 4.58
CA HIS A 348 -38.12 -2.89 3.50
C HIS A 348 -37.25 -2.98 2.23
N SER A 349 -36.47 -1.94 1.94
CA SER A 349 -35.61 -1.89 0.75
C SER A 349 -34.46 -2.90 0.85
N CYS A 350 -33.96 -3.13 2.07
CA CYS A 350 -32.90 -4.10 2.34
C CYS A 350 -33.34 -5.57 2.20
N TRP A 351 -34.62 -5.88 2.43
CA TRP A 351 -35.10 -7.26 2.43
C TRP A 351 -34.93 -7.97 1.08
N ARG A 352 -35.07 -7.21 -0.02
CA ARG A 352 -34.85 -7.73 -1.37
C ARG A 352 -33.39 -8.10 -1.61
N LEU A 353 -32.46 -7.30 -1.09
CA LEU A 353 -31.02 -7.52 -1.24
C LEU A 353 -30.55 -8.75 -0.47
N LEU A 354 -31.16 -9.00 0.70
CA LEU A 354 -30.88 -10.22 1.45
C LEU A 354 -31.28 -11.46 0.65
N LYS A 355 -32.47 -11.43 0.02
CA LYS A 355 -32.95 -12.54 -0.82
C LYS A 355 -32.10 -12.77 -2.06
N SER A 356 -31.55 -11.71 -2.65
CA SER A 356 -30.70 -11.82 -3.85
C SER A 356 -29.24 -12.14 -3.53
N GLY A 357 -28.86 -12.27 -2.25
CA GLY A 357 -27.48 -12.53 -1.83
C GLY A 357 -26.54 -11.32 -1.91
N VAL A 358 -27.08 -10.12 -2.18
CA VAL A 358 -26.31 -8.86 -2.21
C VAL A 358 -26.00 -8.37 -0.80
N LEU A 359 -26.93 -8.57 0.14
CA LEU A 359 -26.79 -8.15 1.53
C LEU A 359 -26.48 -9.34 2.43
N ASP A 360 -25.38 -9.28 3.18
CA ASP A 360 -25.05 -10.21 4.26
C ASP A 360 -25.26 -9.56 5.64
N VAL A 361 -26.19 -10.08 6.42
CA VAL A 361 -26.46 -9.67 7.81
C VAL A 361 -26.31 -10.82 8.81
N ARG A 362 -25.59 -11.87 8.46
CA ARG A 362 -25.32 -12.98 9.39
C ARG A 362 -24.58 -12.48 10.62
N ARG A 363 -24.82 -13.12 11.75
CA ARG A 363 -24.18 -12.82 13.04
C ARG A 363 -24.36 -11.36 13.47
N ASN A 364 -25.62 -10.93 13.41
CA ASN A 364 -26.12 -9.67 13.96
C ASN A 364 -27.10 -9.92 15.12
N CYS A 365 -27.84 -8.90 15.54
CA CYS A 365 -28.84 -8.95 16.61
C CYS A 365 -30.26 -8.72 16.07
N ILE A 366 -30.59 -9.27 14.89
CA ILE A 366 -31.87 -9.04 14.21
C ILE A 366 -32.87 -10.14 14.59
N PRO A 367 -33.94 -9.83 15.37
CA PRO A 367 -34.89 -10.85 15.79
C PRO A 367 -35.59 -11.54 14.61
N GLY A 368 -35.70 -12.86 14.65
CA GLY A 368 -36.42 -13.66 13.66
C GLY A 368 -35.65 -13.97 12.37
N PHE A 369 -34.38 -13.57 12.25
CA PHE A 369 -33.51 -13.91 11.12
C PHE A 369 -32.63 -15.13 11.43
N PRO A 370 -32.22 -15.92 10.42
CA PRO A 370 -31.30 -17.03 10.62
C PRO A 370 -29.87 -16.56 10.93
N ASP A 371 -29.06 -17.45 11.50
CA ASP A 371 -27.62 -17.27 11.76
C ASP A 371 -27.26 -16.00 12.53
N GLN A 372 -28.08 -15.60 13.50
CA GLN A 372 -27.85 -14.42 14.34
C GLN A 372 -26.98 -14.73 15.57
N ARG A 373 -26.42 -13.68 16.20
CA ARG A 373 -25.66 -13.81 17.45
C ARG A 373 -26.53 -14.39 18.56
N PRO A 374 -25.93 -15.07 19.56
CA PRO A 374 -26.64 -15.48 20.76
C PRO A 374 -27.32 -14.29 21.45
N VAL A 375 -28.54 -14.49 21.93
CA VAL A 375 -29.33 -13.44 22.62
C VAL A 375 -28.55 -12.84 23.79
N ALA A 376 -27.82 -13.66 24.55
CA ALA A 376 -27.00 -13.20 25.67
C ALA A 376 -25.90 -12.22 25.24
N GLU A 377 -25.28 -12.44 24.08
CA GLU A 377 -24.24 -11.57 23.53
C GLU A 377 -24.84 -10.22 23.11
N CYS A 378 -25.97 -10.25 22.40
CA CYS A 378 -26.70 -9.04 22.02
C CYS A 378 -27.14 -8.23 23.24
N LEU A 379 -27.75 -8.88 24.25
CA LEU A 379 -28.15 -8.22 25.49
C LEU A 379 -26.94 -7.59 26.18
N HIS A 380 -25.83 -8.33 26.31
CA HIS A 380 -24.62 -7.83 26.93
C HIS A 380 -24.07 -6.58 26.21
N PHE A 381 -24.07 -6.58 24.88
CA PHE A 381 -23.63 -5.42 24.09
C PHE A 381 -24.48 -4.18 24.38
N PHE A 382 -25.82 -4.33 24.41
CA PHE A 382 -26.74 -3.20 24.61
C PHE A 382 -26.88 -2.72 26.06
N LEU A 383 -26.36 -3.47 27.05
CA LEU A 383 -26.29 -3.01 28.44
C LEU A 383 -25.38 -1.78 28.61
N PHE A 384 -24.42 -1.58 27.70
CA PHE A 384 -23.45 -0.49 27.77
C PHE A 384 -23.67 0.51 26.63
N PRO A 385 -24.32 1.67 26.90
CA PRO A 385 -24.57 2.68 25.88
C PRO A 385 -23.28 3.12 25.20
N LYS A 386 -23.32 3.16 23.86
CA LYS A 386 -22.24 3.71 23.03
C LYS A 386 -22.69 5.08 22.54
N PHE A 387 -21.83 6.08 22.66
CA PHE A 387 -22.16 7.44 22.23
C PHE A 387 -21.50 7.77 20.89
N CYS A 388 -22.29 8.35 19.98
CA CYS A 388 -21.80 8.94 18.74
C CYS A 388 -22.11 10.46 18.74
N PRO A 389 -21.11 11.33 18.53
CA PRO A 389 -21.26 12.78 18.69
C PRO A 389 -22.23 13.42 17.70
N SER A 390 -22.30 12.93 16.45
CA SER A 390 -23.15 13.51 15.39
C SER A 390 -24.51 12.82 15.30
N PHE A 391 -25.29 12.83 16.38
CA PHE A 391 -26.54 12.06 16.46
C PHE A 391 -27.58 12.39 15.36
N LEU A 392 -27.57 13.65 14.86
CA LEU A 392 -28.46 14.10 13.79
C LEU A 392 -28.19 13.39 12.44
N SER A 393 -26.98 12.89 12.21
CA SER A 393 -26.61 12.18 10.97
C SER A 393 -27.28 10.80 10.83
N PHE A 394 -28.00 10.35 11.86
CA PHE A 394 -28.59 9.00 11.95
C PHE A 394 -30.12 8.99 12.03
N ARG A 395 -30.78 10.17 12.07
CA ARG A 395 -32.25 10.27 12.10
C ARG A 395 -32.79 10.55 10.70
N ALA A 396 -33.73 9.71 10.27
CA ALA A 396 -34.47 9.84 9.02
C ALA A 396 -35.51 10.95 9.09
#